data_AF-A0A2V2UEV6-F1
#
_entry.id   AF-A0A2V2UEV6-F1
#
_cell.length_a   1.000
_cell.length_b   1.000
_cell.length_c   1.000
_cell.angle_alpha   90.00
_cell.angle_beta   90.00
_cell.angle_gamma   90.00
#
_symmetry.space_group_name_H-M   'P 1'
#
loop_
_entity.id
_entity.type
_entity.pdbx_description
1 polymer ?
#
loop_
_entity_poly.entity_id
_entity_poly.type
_entity_poly.pdbx_seq_one_letter_code
_entity_poly.pdbx_strand_id
1 'polypeptide(L)'
;MVRIELDLVNKFSDFWTPNYTTENLKQRLGTVVYQLKNDEGQTVEGRKYYDLARYLKHRIPVYRPTPEFIINLSDLTEKLVKELHELDGDTRDFVLTQAVGRIFEDIHAPYHCSISRLLRVRLEP
;
A
#
# COMPACT_ATOMS: atom_id res chain seq x y z
N MET A 1 -8.12 -4.20 42.00
CA MET A 1 -7.50 -5.18 41.09
C MET A 1 -8.02 -5.08 39.65
N VAL A 2 -9.25 -4.59 39.41
CA VAL A 2 -9.91 -4.53 38.08
C VAL A 2 -9.41 -3.40 37.14
N ARG A 3 -8.74 -2.37 37.67
CA ARG A 3 -8.32 -1.19 36.87
C ARG A 3 -7.16 -1.50 35.91
N ILE A 4 -6.28 -2.41 36.29
CA ILE A 4 -5.09 -2.77 35.50
C ILE A 4 -5.49 -3.64 34.30
N GLU A 5 -6.45 -4.54 34.46
CA GLU A 5 -6.96 -5.39 33.36
C GLU A 5 -7.70 -4.57 32.29
N LEU A 6 -8.49 -3.56 32.69
CA LEU A 6 -9.17 -2.67 31.73
C LEU A 6 -8.21 -1.78 30.95
N ASP A 7 -7.17 -1.24 31.61
CA ASP A 7 -6.14 -0.45 30.93
C ASP A 7 -5.31 -1.31 29.97
N LEU A 8 -5.04 -2.57 30.31
CA LEU A 8 -4.34 -3.51 29.42
C LEU A 8 -5.22 -3.91 28.23
N VAL A 9 -6.49 -4.24 28.45
CA VAL A 9 -7.44 -4.59 27.38
C VAL A 9 -7.67 -3.42 26.42
N ASN A 10 -7.75 -2.17 26.92
CA ASN A 10 -7.79 -0.99 26.06
C ASN A 10 -6.47 -0.77 25.31
N LYS A 11 -5.31 -1.03 25.93
CA LYS A 11 -4.00 -0.91 25.27
C LYS A 11 -3.81 -1.88 24.11
N PHE A 12 -4.40 -3.08 24.17
CA PHE A 12 -4.35 -4.06 23.09
C PHE A 12 -5.38 -3.79 21.97
N SER A 13 -6.34 -2.89 22.20
CA SER A 13 -7.40 -2.55 21.23
C SER A 13 -6.98 -1.50 20.19
N ASP A 14 -5.88 -0.77 20.42
CA ASP A 14 -5.51 0.37 19.57
C ASP A 14 -4.42 0.07 18.53
N PHE A 15 -3.69 -1.04 18.63
CA PHE A 15 -2.61 -1.37 17.69
C PHE A 15 -3.08 -2.34 16.61
N TRP A 16 -2.79 -2.01 15.35
CA TRP A 16 -3.07 -2.92 14.25
C TRP A 16 -1.99 -3.98 14.13
N THR A 17 -2.41 -5.24 13.99
CA THR A 17 -1.45 -6.29 13.61
C THR A 17 -0.90 -5.99 12.21
N PRO A 18 0.35 -6.39 11.89
CA PRO A 18 0.93 -6.16 10.57
C PRO A 18 0.04 -6.65 9.42
N ASN A 19 -0.62 -7.80 9.59
CA ASN A 19 -1.58 -8.31 8.62
C ASN A 19 -2.80 -7.40 8.49
N TYR A 20 -3.36 -6.92 9.60
CA TYR A 20 -4.48 -6.00 9.57
C TYR A 20 -4.11 -4.66 8.91
N THR A 21 -2.92 -4.12 9.21
CA THR A 21 -2.37 -2.93 8.53
C THR A 21 -2.20 -3.18 7.04
N THR A 22 -1.72 -4.36 6.65
CA THR A 22 -1.55 -4.76 5.24
C THR A 22 -2.89 -4.80 4.50
N GLU A 23 -3.93 -5.42 5.07
CA GLU A 23 -5.27 -5.47 4.46
C GLU A 23 -5.86 -4.07 4.30
N ASN A 24 -5.82 -3.26 5.36
CA ASN A 24 -6.37 -1.90 5.34
C ASN A 24 -5.60 -1.01 4.36
N LEU A 25 -4.28 -1.12 4.31
CA LEU A 25 -3.46 -0.41 3.35
C LEU A 25 -3.80 -0.83 1.92
N LYS A 26 -3.91 -2.13 1.63
CA LYS A 26 -4.33 -2.63 0.31
C LYS A 26 -5.69 -2.08 -0.09
N GLN A 27 -6.66 -2.11 0.83
CA GLN A 27 -8.00 -1.57 0.58
C GLN A 27 -7.95 -0.07 0.30
N ARG A 28 -7.18 0.68 1.10
CA ARG A 28 -7.03 2.12 0.91
C ARG A 28 -6.41 2.44 -0.44
N LEU A 29 -5.28 1.83 -0.78
CA LEU A 29 -4.62 2.02 -2.07
C LEU A 29 -5.55 1.64 -3.23
N GLY A 30 -6.38 0.61 -3.07
CA GLY A 30 -7.33 0.20 -4.09
C GLY A 30 -8.53 1.11 -4.31
N THR A 31 -8.78 2.06 -3.40
CA THR A 31 -9.91 3.02 -3.48
C THR A 31 -9.48 4.42 -3.90
N VAL A 32 -8.17 4.69 -4.03
CA VAL A 32 -7.68 6.00 -4.44
C VAL A 32 -7.90 6.21 -5.94
N VAL A 33 -8.76 7.16 -6.25
CA VAL A 33 -9.10 7.56 -7.61
C VAL A 33 -8.48 8.90 -7.97
N TYR A 34 -8.23 9.12 -9.25
CA TYR A 34 -7.82 10.41 -9.80
C TYR A 34 -8.68 10.73 -11.03
N GLN A 35 -8.80 12.02 -11.34
CA GLN A 35 -9.55 12.50 -12.48
C GLN A 35 -8.59 13.14 -13.48
N LEU A 36 -8.67 12.71 -14.75
CA LEU A 36 -7.99 13.36 -15.87
C LEU A 36 -9.03 13.91 -16.83
N LYS A 37 -8.70 15.01 -17.50
CA LYS A 37 -9.45 15.44 -18.69
C LYS A 37 -8.77 14.87 -19.92
N ASN A 38 -9.54 14.23 -20.79
CA ASN A 38 -9.06 13.85 -22.11
C ASN A 38 -9.05 15.06 -23.06
N ASP A 39 -8.52 14.86 -24.26
CA ASP A 39 -8.42 15.92 -25.29
C ASP A 39 -9.79 16.45 -25.74
N GLU A 40 -10.86 15.70 -25.51
CA GLU A 40 -12.26 16.08 -25.77
C GLU A 40 -12.89 16.85 -24.59
N GLY A 41 -12.14 17.10 -23.51
CA GLY A 41 -12.60 17.79 -22.31
C GLY A 41 -13.45 16.94 -21.36
N GLN A 42 -13.60 15.63 -21.62
CA GLN A 42 -14.33 14.70 -20.77
C GLN A 42 -13.47 14.28 -19.58
N THR A 43 -14.08 14.20 -18.39
CA THR A 43 -13.42 13.68 -17.20
C THR A 43 -13.43 12.17 -17.21
N VAL A 44 -12.23 11.57 -17.18
CA VAL A 44 -12.01 10.13 -17.04
C VAL A 44 -11.51 9.86 -15.63
N GLU A 45 -12.16 8.94 -14.94
CA GLU A 45 -11.73 8.47 -13.61
C GLU A 45 -10.77 7.28 -13.76
N GLY A 46 -9.62 7.36 -13.10
CA GLY A 46 -8.63 6.29 -13.01
C GLY A 46 -8.40 5.85 -11.57
N ARG A 47 -7.80 4.67 -11.39
CA ARG A 47 -7.43 4.13 -10.06
C ARG A 47 -5.93 4.27 -9.88
N LYS A 48 -5.51 5.27 -9.12
CA LYS A 48 -4.12 5.76 -9.06
C LYS A 48 -3.10 4.63 -8.92
N TYR A 49 -3.29 3.78 -7.90
CA TYR A 49 -2.34 2.73 -7.57
C TYR A 49 -2.50 1.46 -8.41
N TYR A 50 -3.69 1.16 -8.92
CA TYR A 50 -3.90 0.06 -9.86
C TYR A 50 -3.30 0.37 -11.23
N ASP A 51 -3.46 1.60 -11.71
CA ASP A 51 -2.90 2.04 -12.98
C ASP A 51 -1.38 2.16 -12.88
N LEU A 52 -0.85 2.60 -11.73
CA LEU A 52 0.58 2.53 -11.43
C LEU A 52 1.10 1.07 -11.44
N ALA A 53 0.40 0.14 -10.80
CA ALA A 53 0.79 -1.27 -10.81
C ALA A 53 0.77 -1.87 -12.23
N ARG A 54 -0.25 -1.56 -13.04
CA ARG A 54 -0.31 -1.95 -14.46
C ARG A 54 0.87 -1.40 -15.24
N TYR A 55 1.21 -0.13 -15.01
CA TYR A 55 2.34 0.53 -15.64
C TYR A 55 3.68 -0.11 -15.25
N LEU A 56 3.86 -0.44 -13.97
CA LEU A 56 5.12 -0.98 -13.43
C LEU A 56 5.32 -2.47 -13.71
N LYS A 57 4.24 -3.25 -13.84
CA LYS A 57 4.28 -4.71 -14.10
C LYS A 57 5.25 -5.10 -15.21
N HIS A 58 5.23 -4.37 -16.33
CA HIS A 58 6.07 -4.66 -17.49
C HIS A 58 7.49 -4.06 -17.39
N ARG A 59 7.68 -3.10 -16.49
CA ARG A 59 8.94 -2.36 -16.34
C ARG A 59 9.86 -2.92 -15.28
N ILE A 60 9.31 -3.42 -14.17
CA ILE A 60 10.10 -3.99 -13.06
C ILE A 60 11.08 -5.07 -13.54
N PRO A 61 10.68 -6.04 -14.41
CA PRO A 61 11.62 -7.06 -14.88
C PRO A 61 12.73 -6.51 -15.79
N VAL A 62 12.46 -5.41 -16.49
CA VAL A 62 13.27 -4.92 -17.63
C VAL A 62 14.20 -3.77 -17.24
N TYR A 63 13.74 -2.82 -16.42
CA TYR A 63 14.42 -1.55 -16.21
C TYR A 63 15.58 -1.67 -15.21
N ARG A 64 16.63 -0.87 -15.41
CA ARG A 64 17.79 -0.72 -14.52
C ARG A 64 18.11 0.78 -14.40
N PRO A 65 18.01 1.40 -13.20
CA PRO A 65 17.60 0.81 -11.92
C PRO A 65 16.14 0.33 -11.93
N THR A 66 15.82 -0.63 -11.06
CA THR A 66 14.44 -1.14 -10.93
C THR A 66 13.52 -0.02 -10.47
N PRO A 67 12.40 0.25 -11.16
CA PRO A 67 11.49 1.32 -10.80
C PRO A 67 10.79 1.01 -9.47
N GLU A 68 10.57 2.06 -8.68
CA GLU A 68 9.93 1.98 -7.37
C GLU A 68 8.42 2.23 -7.49
N PHE A 69 7.66 1.54 -6.63
CA PHE A 69 6.24 1.79 -6.44
C PHE A 69 6.09 2.90 -5.38
N ILE A 70 5.66 4.08 -5.81
CA ILE A 70 5.55 5.26 -4.95
C ILE A 70 4.15 5.34 -4.35
N ILE A 71 4.07 5.39 -3.02
CA ILE A 71 2.84 5.64 -2.25
C ILE A 71 2.93 7.03 -1.64
N ASN A 72 1.91 7.86 -1.88
CA ASN A 72 1.84 9.21 -1.32
C ASN A 72 1.16 9.15 0.05
N LEU A 73 1.78 9.74 1.08
CA LEU A 73 1.20 9.82 2.41
C LEU A 73 -0.12 10.63 2.41
N SER A 74 -0.23 11.63 1.53
CA SER A 74 -1.46 12.41 1.33
C SER A 74 -2.69 11.58 0.96
N ASP A 75 -2.47 10.39 0.37
CA ASP A 75 -3.54 9.51 -0.05
C ASP A 75 -3.96 8.53 1.05
N LEU A 76 -3.21 8.44 2.15
CA LEU A 76 -3.50 7.54 3.28
C LEU A 76 -4.38 8.23 4.32
N THR A 77 -5.02 7.43 5.17
CA THR A 77 -5.76 7.97 6.33
C THR A 77 -4.80 8.27 7.47
N GLU A 78 -5.11 9.26 8.30
CA GLU A 78 -4.30 9.63 9.47
C GLU A 78 -4.00 8.43 10.38
N LYS A 79 -4.98 7.53 10.52
CA LYS A 79 -4.81 6.28 11.27
C LYS A 79 -3.75 5.37 10.62
N LEU A 80 -3.83 5.11 9.32
CA LEU A 80 -2.83 4.31 8.61
C LEU A 80 -1.43 4.91 8.69
N VAL A 81 -1.33 6.24 8.57
CA VAL A 81 -0.06 6.95 8.70
C VAL A 81 0.53 6.75 10.09
N LYS A 82 -0.29 6.89 11.15
CA LYS A 82 0.13 6.64 12.53
C LYS A 82 0.63 5.21 12.74
N GLU A 83 -0.13 4.20 12.31
CA GLU A 83 0.27 2.79 12.43
C GLU A 83 1.60 2.54 11.67
N LEU A 84 1.76 3.08 10.45
CA LEU A 84 3.00 2.93 9.68
C LEU A 84 4.20 3.62 10.33
N HIS A 85 4.00 4.68 11.11
CA HIS A 85 5.06 5.35 11.86
C HIS A 85 5.44 4.62 13.16
N GLU A 86 4.51 3.86 13.75
CA GLU A 86 4.75 3.09 14.97
C GLU A 86 5.45 1.75 14.69
N LEU A 87 5.37 1.23 13.47
CA LEU A 87 6.08 0.02 13.05
C LEU A 87 7.59 0.25 12.91
N ASP A 88 8.38 -0.78 13.19
CA ASP A 88 9.80 -0.81 12.88
C ASP A 88 10.05 -0.76 11.37
N GLY A 89 11.24 -0.32 10.95
CA GLY A 89 11.57 -0.13 9.54
C GLY A 89 11.37 -1.39 8.70
N ASP A 90 11.79 -2.55 9.22
CA ASP A 90 11.71 -3.83 8.50
C ASP A 90 10.25 -4.31 8.38
N THR A 91 9.47 -4.23 9.47
CA THR A 91 8.04 -4.58 9.45
C THR A 91 7.24 -3.62 8.58
N ARG A 92 7.56 -2.32 8.59
CA ARG A 92 6.92 -1.34 7.72
C ARG A 92 7.18 -1.68 6.26
N ASP A 93 8.43 -1.92 5.88
CA ASP A 93 8.80 -2.26 4.50
C ASP A 93 8.15 -3.59 4.08
N PHE A 94 8.04 -4.55 4.99
CA PHE A 94 7.28 -5.77 4.79
C PHE A 94 5.80 -5.50 4.53
N VAL A 95 5.12 -4.73 5.39
CA VAL A 95 3.69 -4.39 5.26
C VAL A 95 3.41 -3.65 3.94
N LEU A 96 4.25 -2.68 3.59
CA LEU A 96 4.15 -1.94 2.33
C LEU A 96 4.29 -2.89 1.13
N THR A 97 5.32 -3.73 1.13
CA THR A 97 5.59 -4.68 0.04
C THR A 97 4.48 -5.71 -0.10
N GLN A 98 3.93 -6.22 1.01
CA GLN A 98 2.81 -7.16 1.01
C GLN A 98 1.53 -6.52 0.48
N ALA A 99 1.21 -5.30 0.93
CA ALA A 99 0.00 -4.59 0.50
C ALA A 99 0.03 -4.30 -1.01
N VAL A 100 1.17 -3.82 -1.51
CA VAL A 100 1.38 -3.59 -2.94
C VAL A 100 1.39 -4.90 -3.71
N GLY A 101 2.04 -5.94 -3.18
CA GLY A 101 2.07 -7.28 -3.80
C GLY A 101 0.68 -7.81 -4.10
N ARG A 102 -0.26 -7.66 -3.16
CA ARG A 102 -1.66 -8.07 -3.35
C ARG A 102 -2.39 -7.27 -4.43
N ILE A 103 -2.08 -5.98 -4.61
CA ILE A 103 -2.62 -5.19 -5.73
C ILE A 103 -2.15 -5.77 -7.06
N PHE A 104 -0.89 -6.18 -7.15
CA PHE A 104 -0.39 -6.80 -8.35
C PHE A 104 -0.95 -8.21 -8.58
N GLU A 105 -1.21 -8.99 -7.53
CA GLU A 105 -1.91 -10.28 -7.62
C GLU A 105 -3.31 -10.12 -8.21
N ASP A 106 -4.05 -9.08 -7.79
CA ASP A 106 -5.36 -8.74 -8.35
C ASP A 106 -5.30 -8.44 -9.85
N ILE A 107 -4.19 -7.86 -10.34
CA ILE A 107 -3.99 -7.50 -11.75
C ILE A 107 -3.45 -8.69 -12.56
N HIS A 108 -2.65 -9.55 -11.95
CA HIS A 108 -1.95 -10.63 -12.64
C HIS A 108 -1.63 -11.78 -11.68
N ALA A 109 -2.43 -12.85 -11.71
CA ALA A 109 -2.24 -14.01 -10.86
C ALA A 109 -0.81 -14.63 -10.87
N PRO A 110 -0.06 -14.66 -11.99
CA PRO A 110 1.34 -15.14 -11.98
C PRO A 110 2.36 -14.22 -11.27
N TYR A 111 1.92 -13.11 -10.68
CA TYR A 111 2.78 -12.10 -10.03
C TYR A 111 3.74 -12.68 -8.97
N HIS A 112 3.26 -13.67 -8.21
CA HIS A 112 3.93 -14.19 -7.03
C HIS A 112 5.35 -14.74 -7.32
N CYS A 113 5.60 -15.25 -8.52
CA CYS A 113 6.85 -15.96 -8.84
C CYS A 113 7.98 -15.09 -9.41
N SER A 114 7.70 -13.92 -9.99
CA SER A 114 8.69 -13.18 -10.81
C SER A 114 8.92 -11.73 -10.42
N ILE A 115 7.92 -11.05 -9.84
CA ILE A 115 8.00 -9.60 -9.58
C ILE A 115 8.12 -9.30 -8.07
N SER A 116 7.59 -10.17 -7.20
CA SER A 116 7.61 -9.99 -5.74
C SER A 116 8.99 -9.71 -5.14
N ARG A 117 10.04 -10.38 -5.65
CA ARG A 117 11.43 -10.18 -5.20
C ARG A 117 12.09 -8.90 -5.70
N LEU A 118 11.56 -8.31 -6.77
CA LEU A 118 12.11 -7.12 -7.42
C LEU A 118 11.32 -5.86 -7.06
N LEU A 119 10.12 -6.01 -6.49
CA LEU A 119 9.29 -4.91 -6.07
C LEU A 119 10.01 -4.09 -5.01
N ARG A 120 10.17 -2.80 -5.28
CA ARG A 120 10.61 -1.81 -4.31
C ARG A 120 9.47 -0.85 -4.08
N VAL A 121 9.18 -0.54 -2.82
CA VAL A 121 8.11 0.39 -2.45
C VAL A 121 8.74 1.56 -1.70
N ARG A 122 8.28 2.77 -2.01
CA ARG A 122 8.73 4.00 -1.37
C ARG A 122 7.54 4.83 -0.92
N LEU A 123 7.65 5.39 0.28
CA LEU A 123 6.72 6.39 0.78
C LEU A 123 7.23 7.78 0.42
N GLU A 124 6.36 8.59 -0.20
CA GLU A 124 6.59 10.01 -0.41
C GLU A 124 5.70 10.85 0.52
N PRO A 125 6.26 11.92 1.12
CA PRO A 125 5.52 12.83 1.98
C PRO A 125 4.44 13.63 1.23
#